data_AF-A0A4Q3AGQ6-F1
#
_entry.id   AF-A0A4Q3AGQ6-F1
#
_cell.length_a   1.000
_cell.length_b   1.000
_cell.length_c   1.000
_cell.angle_alpha   90.00
_cell.angle_beta   90.00
_cell.angle_gamma   90.00
#
_symmetry.space_group_name_H-M   'P 1'
#
loop_
_entity.id
_entity.type
_entity.pdbx_description
1 polymer ?
#
loop_
_entity_poly.entity_id
_entity_poly.type
_entity_poly.pdbx_seq_one_letter_code
_entity_poly.pdbx_strand_id
1 'polypeptide(L)'
;MKVTLASVFALVAPAVFAAEAPKVLADYLIPNTMIKGEVVVVVPPKELDKYIAKVEEAARKDPAWFKEHAKNGKPGVPLPFDERLGLTKEEYDDYLKFWGKREFKGI
;
A
#
# COMPACT_ATOMS: atom_id res chain seq x y z
N MET A 1 -0.76 -67.87 -22.31
CA MET A 1 -1.33 -67.43 -21.01
C MET A 1 -1.07 -65.95 -20.89
N LYS A 2 -2.10 -65.11 -21.04
CA LYS A 2 -1.98 -63.65 -21.08
C LYS A 2 -2.05 -63.12 -19.65
N VAL A 3 -0.96 -62.57 -19.13
CA VAL A 3 -0.98 -61.84 -17.85
C VAL A 3 -0.81 -60.37 -18.18
N THR A 4 -1.93 -59.66 -18.26
CA THR A 4 -1.99 -58.21 -18.42
C THR A 4 -1.69 -57.59 -17.06
N LEU A 5 -0.45 -57.11 -16.87
CA LEU A 5 -0.05 -56.38 -15.66
C LEU A 5 -0.46 -54.91 -15.84
N ALA A 6 -1.62 -54.53 -15.27
CA ALA A 6 -2.08 -53.16 -15.27
C ALA A 6 -1.15 -52.31 -14.38
N SER A 7 -0.36 -51.43 -15.01
CA SER A 7 0.40 -50.41 -14.30
C SER A 7 -0.57 -49.33 -13.80
N VAL A 8 -0.84 -49.32 -12.49
CA VAL A 8 -1.55 -48.22 -11.83
C VAL A 8 -0.57 -47.06 -11.71
N PHE A 9 -0.65 -46.11 -12.64
CA PHE A 9 0.02 -44.82 -12.54
C PHE A 9 -0.82 -43.94 -11.60
N ALA A 10 -0.53 -43.99 -10.30
CA ALA A 10 -1.13 -43.08 -9.35
C ALA A 10 -0.57 -41.67 -9.62
N LEU A 11 -1.35 -40.84 -10.33
CA LEU A 11 -1.10 -39.40 -10.41
C LEU A 11 -1.21 -38.83 -9.00
N VAL A 12 -0.08 -38.59 -8.34
CA VAL A 12 -0.02 -37.74 -7.15
C VAL A 12 -0.20 -36.31 -7.65
N ALA A 13 -1.44 -35.84 -7.71
CA ALA A 13 -1.70 -34.43 -7.89
C ALA A 13 -1.19 -33.70 -6.63
N PRO A 14 -0.28 -32.71 -6.73
CA PRO A 14 0.03 -31.88 -5.58
C PRO A 14 -1.26 -31.15 -5.19
N ALA A 15 -1.78 -31.45 -4.01
CA ALA A 15 -2.81 -30.63 -3.39
C ALA A 15 -2.20 -29.25 -3.17
N VAL A 16 -2.52 -28.30 -4.05
CA VAL A 16 -2.17 -26.89 -3.88
C VAL A 16 -3.06 -26.39 -2.75
N PHE A 17 -2.60 -26.57 -1.51
CA PHE A 17 -3.19 -25.88 -0.38
C PHE A 17 -2.84 -24.40 -0.52
N ALA A 18 -3.84 -23.58 -0.84
CA ALA A 18 -3.68 -22.14 -0.78
C ALA A 18 -3.24 -21.76 0.63
N ALA A 19 -2.11 -21.05 0.75
CA ALA A 19 -1.67 -20.49 2.01
C ALA A 19 -2.78 -19.58 2.56
N GLU A 20 -2.96 -19.58 3.89
CA GLU A 20 -3.93 -18.70 4.53
C GLU A 20 -3.66 -17.24 4.15
N ALA A 21 -4.73 -16.50 3.82
CA ALA A 21 -4.60 -15.09 3.51
C ALA A 21 -4.02 -14.34 4.73
N PRO A 22 -3.07 -13.40 4.55
CA PRO A 22 -2.61 -12.55 5.63
C PRO A 22 -3.81 -11.90 6.32
N LYS A 23 -3.82 -11.83 7.66
CA LYS A 23 -4.98 -11.32 8.43
C LYS A 23 -5.50 -9.97 7.94
N VAL A 24 -4.61 -9.08 7.50
CA VAL A 24 -4.95 -7.75 6.95
C VAL A 24 -5.72 -7.82 5.63
N LEU A 25 -5.58 -8.91 4.89
CA LEU A 25 -6.18 -9.13 3.58
C LEU A 25 -7.29 -10.19 3.60
N ALA A 26 -7.56 -10.81 4.75
CA ALA A 26 -8.51 -11.92 4.86
C ALA A 26 -9.93 -11.53 4.43
N ASP A 27 -10.33 -10.28 4.65
CA ASP A 27 -11.64 -9.75 4.24
C ASP A 27 -11.74 -9.51 2.72
N TYR A 28 -10.60 -9.46 2.02
CA TYR A 28 -10.52 -9.13 0.60
C TYR A 28 -10.11 -10.32 -0.28
N LEU A 29 -9.44 -11.33 0.27
CA LEU A 29 -8.94 -12.50 -0.44
C LEU A 29 -9.73 -13.76 -0.08
N ILE A 30 -10.59 -14.21 -1.00
CA ILE A 30 -11.34 -15.46 -0.82
C ILE A 30 -10.42 -16.64 -1.16
N PRO A 31 -10.20 -17.59 -0.23
CA PRO A 31 -9.38 -18.76 -0.50
C PRO A 31 -9.87 -19.53 -1.73
N ASN A 32 -8.92 -20.04 -2.52
CA ASN A 32 -9.18 -20.84 -3.72
C ASN A 32 -10.02 -20.14 -4.81
N THR A 33 -10.05 -18.80 -4.82
CA THR A 33 -10.72 -18.02 -5.87
C THR A 33 -9.69 -17.22 -6.66
N MET A 34 -9.81 -17.24 -8.00
CA MET A 34 -9.05 -16.33 -8.85
C MET A 34 -9.71 -14.95 -8.85
N ILE A 35 -8.99 -13.96 -8.34
CA ILE A 35 -9.40 -12.55 -8.39
C ILE A 35 -8.44 -11.77 -9.29
N LYS A 36 -8.95 -10.77 -10.01
CA LYS A 36 -8.12 -9.88 -10.82
C LYS A 36 -7.43 -8.87 -9.88
N GLY A 37 -6.11 -8.99 -9.75
CA GLY A 37 -5.28 -7.95 -9.16
C GLY A 37 -4.98 -6.86 -10.19
N GLU A 38 -4.84 -5.62 -9.73
CA GLU A 38 -4.38 -4.49 -10.55
C GLU A 38 -3.28 -3.76 -9.80
N VAL A 39 -2.19 -3.47 -10.49
CA VAL A 39 -1.15 -2.60 -9.96
C VAL A 39 -1.54 -1.17 -10.33
N VAL A 40 -1.62 -0.30 -9.33
CA VAL A 40 -2.01 1.10 -9.51
C VAL A 40 -0.88 2.03 -9.09
N VAL A 41 -0.80 3.19 -9.73
CA VAL A 41 0.02 4.32 -9.33
C VAL A 41 -0.86 5.37 -8.68
N VAL A 42 -0.38 5.92 -7.57
CA VAL A 42 -1.00 7.08 -6.93
C VAL A 42 -0.57 8.33 -7.69
N VAL A 43 -1.53 9.01 -8.30
CA VAL A 43 -1.31 10.25 -9.06
C VAL A 43 -1.81 11.42 -8.22
N PRO A 44 -0.92 12.18 -7.57
CA PRO A 44 -1.31 13.39 -6.86
C PRO A 44 -1.64 14.55 -7.80
N PRO A 45 -2.54 15.45 -7.40
CA PRO A 45 -2.75 16.70 -8.11
C PRO A 45 -1.51 17.59 -8.00
N LYS A 46 -1.19 18.36 -9.05
CA LYS A 46 0.02 19.21 -9.11
C LYS A 46 0.08 20.25 -7.98
N GLU A 47 -1.08 20.70 -7.51
CA GLU A 47 -1.19 21.65 -6.41
C GLU A 47 -0.64 21.08 -5.08
N LEU A 48 -0.52 19.76 -4.98
CA LEU A 48 0.05 19.09 -3.82
C LEU A 48 1.58 19.26 -3.72
N ASP A 49 2.26 19.41 -4.87
CA ASP A 49 3.72 19.39 -4.98
C ASP A 49 4.38 20.47 -4.11
N LYS A 50 3.78 21.67 -4.05
CA LYS A 50 4.31 22.78 -3.23
C LYS A 50 4.30 22.46 -1.74
N TYR A 51 3.32 21.71 -1.26
CA TYR A 51 3.21 21.33 0.14
C TYR A 51 4.15 20.18 0.47
N ILE A 52 4.26 19.20 -0.43
CA ILE A 52 5.23 18.11 -0.32
C ILE A 52 6.65 18.67 -0.25
N ALA A 53 7.01 19.59 -1.14
CA ALA A 53 8.34 20.20 -1.17
C ALA A 53 8.70 20.89 0.16
N LYS A 54 7.74 21.57 0.80
CA LYS A 54 7.94 22.19 2.12
C LYS A 54 8.17 21.15 3.21
N VAL A 55 7.37 20.09 3.24
CA VAL A 55 7.52 19.00 4.20
C VAL A 55 8.86 18.27 4.01
N GLU A 56 9.28 18.03 2.76
CA GLU A 56 10.58 17.44 2.44
C GLU A 56 11.75 18.36 2.82
N GLU A 57 11.61 19.67 2.65
CA GLU A 57 12.60 20.63 3.11
C GLU A 57 12.71 20.62 4.65
N ALA A 58 11.58 20.63 5.36
CA ALA A 58 11.55 20.47 6.81
C ALA A 58 12.22 19.17 7.29
N ALA A 59 11.89 18.06 6.63
CA ALA A 59 12.48 16.74 6.93
C ALA A 59 13.99 16.72 6.73
N ARG A 60 14.51 17.44 5.72
CA ARG A 60 15.96 17.57 5.49
C ARG A 60 16.65 18.47 6.51
N LYS A 61 15.97 19.51 6.99
CA LYS A 61 16.53 20.44 8.00
C LYS A 61 16.69 19.80 9.36
N ASP A 62 15.74 18.95 9.77
CA ASP A 62 15.83 18.20 11.02
C ASP A 62 15.37 16.73 10.85
N PRO A 63 16.27 15.86 10.33
CA PRO A 63 15.94 14.46 10.06
C PRO A 63 15.63 13.66 11.32
N ALA A 64 16.26 14.01 12.45
CA ALA A 64 16.09 13.31 13.71
C ALA A 64 14.70 13.57 14.28
N TRP A 65 14.28 14.83 14.31
CA TRP A 65 12.92 15.19 14.68
C TRP A 65 11.89 14.58 13.72
N PHE A 66 12.09 14.69 12.41
CA PHE A 66 11.12 14.21 11.43
C PHE A 66 10.89 12.70 11.56
N LYS A 67 11.97 11.94 11.82
CA LYS A 67 11.88 10.50 12.08
C LYS A 67 11.05 10.18 13.32
N GLU A 68 11.17 10.97 14.39
CA GLU A 68 10.37 10.78 15.60
C GLU A 68 8.91 11.16 15.35
N HIS A 69 8.66 12.30 14.70
CA HIS A 69 7.33 12.76 14.38
C HIS A 69 6.59 11.79 13.46
N ALA A 70 7.28 11.19 12.50
CA ALA A 70 6.72 10.23 11.55
C ALA A 70 6.13 8.99 12.23
N LYS A 71 6.58 8.63 13.45
CA LYS A 71 6.01 7.51 14.21
C LYS A 71 4.56 7.76 14.64
N ASN A 72 4.14 9.02 14.69
CA ASN A 72 2.76 9.39 15.01
C ASN A 72 1.83 9.30 13.78
N GLY A 73 2.38 9.07 12.59
CA GLY A 73 1.63 8.93 11.36
C GLY A 73 0.87 7.61 11.27
N LYS A 74 -0.31 7.65 10.66
CA LYS A 74 -1.04 6.43 10.25
C LYS A 74 -0.75 6.15 8.77
N PRO A 75 -0.67 4.88 8.34
CA PRO A 75 -0.50 4.56 6.92
C PRO A 75 -1.59 5.18 6.04
N GLY A 76 -1.18 5.75 4.90
CA GLY A 76 -2.10 6.30 3.89
C GLY A 76 -2.64 7.71 4.15
N VAL A 77 -2.39 8.28 5.33
CA VAL A 77 -2.77 9.67 5.68
C VAL A 77 -1.52 10.52 5.93
N PRO A 78 -1.60 11.85 5.78
CA PRO A 78 -0.46 12.72 6.05
C PRO A 78 -0.09 12.72 7.53
N LEU A 79 1.17 13.08 7.81
CA LEU A 79 1.64 13.27 9.18
C LEU A 79 0.81 14.33 9.91
N PRO A 80 0.50 14.15 11.20
CA PRO A 80 -0.21 15.15 11.99
C PRO A 80 0.46 16.53 11.89
N PHE A 81 -0.34 17.59 11.91
CA PHE A 81 0.17 18.96 11.87
C PHE A 81 1.17 19.22 12.99
N ASP A 82 2.29 19.83 12.63
CA ASP A 82 3.29 20.41 13.52
C ASP A 82 3.93 21.57 12.75
N GLU A 83 4.19 22.69 13.42
CA GLU A 83 4.75 23.89 12.79
C GLU A 83 6.12 23.63 12.13
N ARG A 84 6.86 22.64 12.63
CA ARG A 84 8.16 22.24 12.07
C ARG A 84 8.05 21.54 10.73
N LEU A 85 6.84 21.17 10.28
CA LEU A 85 6.60 20.70 8.90
C LEU A 85 6.79 21.81 7.86
N GLY A 86 6.97 23.07 8.28
CA GLY A 86 7.18 24.20 7.37
C GLY A 86 5.90 24.65 6.66
N LEU A 87 4.74 24.25 7.17
CA LEU A 87 3.41 24.63 6.70
C LEU A 87 2.74 25.49 7.76
N THR A 88 2.03 26.54 7.35
CA THR A 88 1.03 27.16 8.24
C THR A 88 -0.14 26.21 8.44
N LYS A 89 -1.02 26.51 9.41
CA LYS A 89 -2.21 25.69 9.62
C LYS A 89 -3.15 25.71 8.42
N GLU A 90 -3.30 26.87 7.79
CA GLU A 90 -4.10 27.05 6.57
C GLU A 90 -3.51 26.27 5.40
N GLU A 91 -2.17 26.31 5.24
CA GLU A 91 -1.48 25.52 4.21
C GLU A 91 -1.61 24.03 4.46
N TYR A 92 -1.56 23.60 5.72
CA TYR A 92 -1.77 22.21 6.08
C TYR A 92 -3.21 21.75 5.81
N ASP A 93 -4.20 22.59 6.08
CA ASP A 93 -5.61 22.31 5.75
C ASP A 93 -5.80 22.18 4.23
N ASP A 94 -5.16 23.05 3.44
CA ASP A 94 -5.18 22.94 1.98
C ASP A 94 -4.43 21.70 1.49
N TYR A 95 -3.28 21.39 2.08
CA TYR A 95 -2.54 20.16 1.82
C TYR A 95 -3.42 18.93 2.02
N LEU A 96 -4.19 18.85 3.11
CA LEU A 96 -5.15 17.78 3.36
C LEU A 96 -6.25 17.70 2.28
N LYS A 97 -6.77 18.85 1.82
CA LYS A 97 -7.78 18.88 0.73
C LYS A 97 -7.22 18.30 -0.56
N PHE A 98 -5.99 18.65 -0.94
CA PHE A 98 -5.37 18.12 -2.15
C PHE A 98 -4.92 16.66 -2.00
N TRP A 99 -4.49 16.26 -0.81
CA TRP A 99 -4.17 14.87 -0.51
C TRP A 99 -5.38 13.95 -0.70
N GLY A 100 -6.58 14.41 -0.37
CA GLY A 100 -7.83 13.69 -0.61
C GLY A 100 -8.21 13.54 -2.10
N LYS A 101 -7.59 14.30 -2.99
CA LYS A 101 -7.86 14.31 -4.44
C LYS A 101 -6.89 13.44 -5.25
N ARG A 102 -6.04 12.66 -4.59
CA ARG A 102 -5.13 11.73 -5.27
C ARG A 102 -5.94 10.65 -5.99
N GLU A 103 -5.56 10.37 -7.23
CA GLU A 103 -6.18 9.32 -8.04
C GLU A 103 -5.34 8.04 -8.00
N PHE A 104 -5.99 6.89 -8.15
CA PHE A 104 -5.31 5.61 -8.33
C PHE A 104 -5.52 5.19 -9.79
N LYS A 105 -4.46 5.12 -10.59
CA LYS A 105 -4.51 4.74 -12.01
C LYS A 105 -3.81 3.41 -12.23
N GLY A 106 -4.45 2.48 -12.92
CA GLY A 106 -3.83 1.22 -13.34
C GLY A 106 -2.58 1.42 -14.18
N ILE A 107 -1.61 0.51 -14.03
CA ILE A 107 -0.40 0.40 -14.86
C ILE A 107 -0.65 -0.51 -16.05
#